data_AF-A0A382TKJ7-F1
#
_entry.id   AF-A0A382TKJ7-F1
#
_cell.length_a   1.000
_cell.length_b   1.000
_cell.length_c   1.000
_cell.angle_alpha   90.00
_cell.angle_beta   90.00
_cell.angle_gamma   90.00
#
_symmetry.space_group_name_H-M   'P 1'
#
loop_
_entity.id
_entity.type
_entity.pdbx_description
1 polymer ?
#
loop_
_entity_poly.entity_id
_entity_poly.type
_entity_poly.pdbx_seq_one_letter_code
_entity_poly.pdbx_strand_id
1 'polypeptide(L)'
;VMTIHPVVRIHPVTGKKVLFVNEHFTRRIVELSNRESTYLLEYLTQWIGRTSFTMRYQWKAGTIAIWDNRCTQHKVLNDFNEERVVQRVTVMGDKPEGSSPKWEPFVQSGHDTDKSRYDDLLLECLNRKKAKA
;
A
#
# COMPACT_ATOMS: atom_id res chain seq x y z
N VAL A 1 -4.17 -13.94 0.16
CA VAL A 1 -5.44 -13.35 -0.35
C VAL A 1 -5.13 -11.94 -0.84
N MET A 2 -5.49 -11.59 -2.07
CA MET A 2 -5.30 -10.23 -2.59
C MET A 2 -6.50 -9.35 -2.23
N THR A 3 -6.25 -8.10 -1.85
CA THR A 3 -7.28 -7.12 -1.47
C THR A 3 -7.06 -5.82 -2.23
N ILE A 4 -8.16 -5.19 -2.66
CA ILE A 4 -8.14 -3.89 -3.33
C ILE A 4 -8.44 -2.81 -2.30
N HIS A 5 -7.52 -1.84 -2.19
CA HIS A 5 -7.63 -0.65 -1.36
C HIS A 5 -7.53 0.61 -2.21
N PRO A 6 -8.10 1.74 -1.78
CA PRO A 6 -7.93 3.00 -2.49
C PRO A 6 -6.47 3.48 -2.43
N VAL A 7 -5.95 3.96 -3.56
CA VAL A 7 -4.62 4.63 -3.63
C VAL A 7 -4.60 5.89 -2.76
N VAL A 8 -5.73 6.59 -2.67
CA VAL A 8 -5.90 7.74 -1.78
C VAL A 8 -6.96 7.39 -0.74
N ARG A 9 -6.52 7.21 0.49
CA ARG A 9 -7.38 6.97 1.65
C ARG A 9 -7.83 8.30 2.27
N ILE A 10 -9.07 8.36 2.75
CA ILE A 10 -9.52 9.41 3.66
C ILE A 10 -9.25 8.94 5.10
N HIS A 11 -8.51 9.73 5.86
CA HIS A 11 -8.21 9.42 7.24
C HIS A 11 -9.50 9.51 8.07
N PRO A 12 -9.93 8.44 8.78
CA PRO A 12 -11.26 8.35 9.37
C PRO A 12 -11.52 9.41 10.46
N VAL A 13 -10.48 9.86 11.16
CA VAL A 13 -10.60 10.88 12.21
C VAL A 13 -10.39 12.31 11.69
N THR A 14 -9.39 12.55 10.85
CA THR A 14 -8.98 13.90 10.45
C THR A 14 -9.59 14.36 9.14
N GLY A 15 -10.22 13.47 8.37
CA GLY A 15 -10.74 13.75 7.03
C GLY A 15 -9.67 14.03 5.96
N LYS A 16 -8.39 14.01 6.32
CA LYS A 16 -7.28 14.31 5.39
C LYS A 16 -7.09 13.19 4.37
N LYS A 17 -6.70 13.56 3.16
CA LYS A 17 -6.28 12.62 2.12
C LYS A 17 -4.87 12.11 2.41
N VAL A 18 -4.69 10.80 2.32
CA VAL A 18 -3.42 10.10 2.54
C VAL A 18 -3.11 9.27 1.31
N LEU A 19 -1.87 9.39 0.81
CA LEU A 19 -1.35 8.50 -0.23
C LEU A 19 -1.08 7.13 0.39
N PHE A 20 -1.93 6.16 0.06
CA PHE A 20 -2.02 4.82 0.67
C PHE A 20 -1.48 3.74 -0.28
N VAL A 21 -0.24 3.94 -0.74
CA VAL A 21 0.53 2.95 -1.51
C VAL A 21 1.73 2.49 -0.69
N ASN A 22 2.16 1.26 -0.82
CA ASN A 22 3.33 0.74 -0.11
C ASN A 22 4.21 -0.06 -1.08
N GLU A 23 5.50 0.25 -1.11
CA GLU A 23 6.48 -0.40 -2.00
C GLU A 23 6.49 -1.93 -1.86
N HIS A 24 6.35 -2.43 -0.63
CA HIS A 24 6.43 -3.86 -0.34
C HIS A 24 5.10 -4.61 -0.53
N PHE A 25 3.94 -3.94 -0.54
CA PHE A 25 2.63 -4.62 -0.58
C PHE A 25 1.76 -4.25 -1.78
N THR A 26 1.84 -3.01 -2.27
CA THR A 26 1.07 -2.58 -3.43
C THR A 26 1.67 -3.18 -4.69
N ARG A 27 0.82 -3.74 -5.55
CA ARG A 27 1.24 -4.44 -6.78
C ARG A 27 0.66 -3.85 -8.05
N ARG A 28 -0.52 -3.24 -7.96
CA ARG A 28 -1.30 -2.81 -9.12
C ARG A 28 -2.25 -1.68 -8.75
N ILE A 29 -2.30 -0.63 -9.57
CA ILE A 29 -3.39 0.35 -9.62
C ILE A 29 -4.39 -0.18 -10.62
N VAL A 30 -5.57 -0.60 -10.14
CA VAL A 30 -6.42 -1.52 -10.90
C VAL A 30 -7.04 -0.88 -12.15
N GLU A 31 -7.13 0.44 -12.22
CA GLU A 31 -7.72 1.22 -13.32
C GLU A 31 -6.74 1.51 -14.48
N LEU A 32 -5.45 1.17 -14.35
CA LEU A 32 -4.42 1.42 -15.37
C LEU A 32 -4.01 0.12 -16.07
N SER A 33 -3.24 0.14 -17.17
CA SER A 33 -2.53 -1.06 -17.63
C SER A 33 -1.39 -1.46 -16.68
N ASN A 34 -0.88 -2.69 -16.77
CA ASN A 34 0.22 -3.15 -15.90
C ASN A 34 1.47 -2.26 -16.05
N ARG A 35 1.78 -1.85 -17.29
CA ARG A 35 2.91 -0.98 -17.59
C ARG A 35 2.73 0.39 -16.96
N GLU A 36 1.59 1.05 -17.19
CA GLU A 36 1.28 2.36 -16.60
C GLU A 36 1.25 2.31 -15.08
N SER A 37 0.64 1.28 -14.52
CA SER A 37 0.60 1.05 -13.07
C SER A 37 2.00 0.93 -12.48
N THR A 38 2.91 0.21 -13.14
CA THR A 38 4.29 0.06 -12.66
C THR A 38 4.98 1.42 -12.57
N TYR A 39 4.94 2.20 -13.65
CA TYR A 39 5.57 3.53 -13.68
C TYR A 39 4.99 4.47 -12.63
N LEU A 40 3.66 4.51 -12.49
CA LEU A 40 3.02 5.41 -11.53
C LEU A 40 3.28 4.98 -10.08
N LEU A 41 3.23 3.68 -9.79
CA LEU A 41 3.53 3.19 -8.44
C LEU A 41 4.96 3.49 -8.05
N GLU A 42 5.93 3.28 -8.95
CA GLU A 42 7.33 3.61 -8.71
C GLU A 42 7.50 5.11 -8.40
N TYR A 43 6.88 6.00 -9.18
CA TYR A 43 6.91 7.42 -8.90
C TYR A 43 6.32 7.76 -7.53
N LEU A 44 5.15 7.20 -7.20
CA LEU A 44 4.45 7.48 -5.94
C LEU A 44 5.23 6.96 -4.73
N THR A 45 5.85 5.77 -4.82
CA THR A 45 6.66 5.21 -3.73
C THR A 45 7.96 5.99 -3.53
N GLN A 46 8.62 6.43 -4.61
CA GLN A 46 9.77 7.32 -4.51
C GLN A 46 9.40 8.68 -3.91
N TRP A 47 8.23 9.23 -4.26
CA TRP A 47 7.75 10.50 -3.73
C TRP A 47 7.56 10.47 -2.21
N ILE A 48 6.86 9.46 -1.69
CA ILE A 48 6.63 9.32 -0.23
C ILE A 48 7.92 9.01 0.54
N GLY A 49 8.93 8.42 -0.12
CA GLY A 49 10.22 8.08 0.47
C GLY A 49 11.20 9.24 0.59
N ARG A 50 10.84 10.44 0.11
CA ARG A 50 11.71 11.63 0.20
C ARG A 50 12.00 12.00 1.64
N THR A 51 13.25 12.37 1.90
CA THR A 51 13.73 12.71 3.25
C THR A 51 12.94 13.84 3.91
N SER A 52 12.36 14.76 3.13
CA SER A 52 11.48 15.83 3.58
C SER A 52 10.21 15.36 4.30
N PHE A 53 9.79 14.10 4.09
CA PHE A 53 8.62 13.51 4.74
C PHE A 53 8.97 12.49 5.83
N THR A 54 10.27 12.32 6.10
CA THR A 54 10.74 11.25 6.99
C THR A 54 11.36 11.80 8.26
N MET A 55 11.28 11.01 9.32
CA MET A 55 12.06 11.18 10.53
C MET A 55 12.84 9.89 10.78
N ARG A 56 14.13 10.01 11.11
CA ARG A 56 14.96 8.89 11.54
C ARG A 56 15.15 8.98 13.05
N TYR A 57 14.96 7.86 13.74
CA TYR A 57 15.13 7.77 15.19
C TYR A 57 16.16 6.70 15.55
N GLN A 58 17.09 7.06 16.44
CA GLN A 58 18.06 6.14 17.01
C GLN A 58 17.52 5.59 18.32
N TRP A 59 17.23 4.29 18.32
CA TRP A 59 16.63 3.60 19.47
C TRP A 59 17.58 3.54 20.67
N LYS A 60 17.01 3.66 21.88
CA LYS A 60 17.69 3.42 23.15
C LYS A 60 16.84 2.48 24.00
N ALA A 61 17.45 1.84 25.00
CA ALA A 61 16.70 1.03 25.96
C ALA A 61 15.61 1.89 26.63
N GLY A 62 14.40 1.36 26.70
CA GLY A 62 13.24 2.07 27.25
C GLY A 62 12.51 3.02 26.28
N THR A 63 13.00 3.22 25.05
CA THR A 63 12.26 3.99 24.04
C THR A 63 10.94 3.29 23.69
N ILE A 64 9.85 4.05 23.69
CA ILE A 64 8.56 3.65 23.13
C ILE A 64 8.24 4.56 21.94
N ALA A 65 7.87 3.96 20.81
CA ALA A 65 7.36 4.69 19.65
C ALA A 65 5.90 4.31 19.40
N ILE A 66 5.08 5.31 19.14
CA ILE A 66 3.68 5.14 18.72
C ILE A 66 3.53 5.92 17.42
N TRP A 67 2.94 5.29 16.41
CA TRP A 67 2.68 5.92 15.14
C TRP A 67 1.32 5.51 14.59
N ASP A 68 0.75 6.36 13.74
CA ASP A 68 -0.53 6.10 13.09
C ASP A 68 -0.31 5.34 11.77
N ASN A 69 -0.57 4.03 11.77
CA ASN A 69 -0.46 3.18 10.58
C ASN A 69 -1.37 3.61 9.42
N ARG A 70 -2.37 4.47 9.67
CA ARG A 70 -3.31 4.92 8.63
C ARG A 70 -2.70 5.99 7.73
N CYS A 71 -1.63 6.67 8.17
CA CYS A 71 -1.00 7.77 7.45
C CYS A 71 0.53 7.77 7.45
N THR A 72 1.16 6.68 7.89
CA THR A 72 2.63 6.59 7.96
C THR A 72 3.13 5.30 7.33
N GLN A 73 4.38 5.35 6.88
CA GLN A 73 5.17 4.19 6.54
C GLN A 73 6.44 4.20 7.38
N HIS A 74 6.99 3.02 7.62
CA HIS A 74 8.18 2.86 8.42
C HIS A 74 9.07 1.79 7.80
N LYS A 75 10.38 1.96 7.98
CA LYS A 75 11.40 1.04 7.52
C LYS A 75 12.38 0.80 8.66
N VAL A 76 12.75 -0.46 8.86
CA VAL A 76 13.87 -0.83 9.74
C VAL A 76 15.15 -0.67 8.94
N LEU A 77 16.11 0.07 9.49
CA LEU A 77 17.47 0.08 8.97
C LEU A 77 18.22 -1.09 9.62
N ASN A 78 18.88 -1.90 8.80
CA ASN A 78 19.67 -3.04 9.26
C ASN A 78 21.14 -2.61 9.42
N ASP A 79 21.35 -1.57 10.22
CA ASP A 79 22.64 -0.89 10.45
C ASP A 79 23.22 -1.15 11.85
N PHE A 80 22.90 -2.31 12.43
CA PHE A 80 23.33 -2.72 13.77
C PHE A 80 23.94 -4.12 13.75
N ASN A 81 24.94 -4.36 14.62
CA ASN A 81 25.67 -5.62 14.71
C ASN A 81 25.28 -6.46 15.94
N GLU A 82 24.57 -5.87 16.89
CA GLU A 82 24.17 -6.49 18.15
C GLU A 82 22.72 -6.99 18.07
N GLU A 83 22.36 -7.91 18.98
CA GLU A 83 20.97 -8.35 19.10
C GLU A 83 20.07 -7.18 19.49
N ARG A 84 18.95 -7.05 18.79
CA ARG A 84 17.95 -6.02 19.04
C ARG A 84 16.56 -6.64 19.19
N VAL A 85 16.04 -6.61 20.41
CA VAL A 85 14.69 -7.11 20.73
C VAL A 85 13.71 -5.93 20.83
N VAL A 86 12.58 -6.02 20.13
CA VAL A 86 11.49 -5.04 20.18
C VAL A 86 10.17 -5.78 20.36
N GLN A 87 9.35 -5.31 21.30
CA GLN A 87 7.98 -5.79 21.48
C GLN A 87 7.03 -4.86 20.74
N ARG A 88 6.07 -5.43 19.99
CA ARG A 88 5.11 -4.67 19.19
C ARG A 88 3.68 -5.07 19.54
N VAL A 89 2.87 -4.06 19.85
CA VAL A 89 1.42 -4.18 19.95
C VAL A 89 0.80 -3.41 18.79
N THR A 90 -0.21 -3.99 18.15
CA THR A 90 -0.95 -3.35 17.05
C THR A 90 -2.41 -3.24 17.45
N VAL A 91 -2.97 -2.03 17.32
CA VAL A 91 -4.40 -1.80 17.47
C VAL A 91 -5.11 -2.15 16.17
N MET A 92 -6.22 -2.89 16.26
CA MET A 92 -7.02 -3.23 15.08
C MET A 92 -7.54 -1.98 14.39
N GLY A 93 -7.37 -1.93 13.07
CA GLY A 93 -7.79 -0.81 12.23
C GLY A 93 -9.17 -0.98 11.61
N ASP A 94 -9.64 0.09 10.99
CA ASP A 94 -10.82 0.15 10.13
C ASP A 94 -10.50 -0.30 8.69
N LYS A 95 -11.55 -0.55 7.90
CA LYS A 95 -11.42 -0.78 6.46
C LYS A 95 -10.99 0.53 5.78
N PRO A 96 -9.92 0.56 4.96
CA PRO A 96 -9.52 1.76 4.24
C PRO A 96 -10.59 2.23 3.25
N GLU A 97 -11.07 3.47 3.40
CA GLU A 97 -12.04 4.10 2.52
C GLU A 97 -11.44 5.32 1.80
N GLY A 98 -11.93 5.58 0.59
CA GLY A 98 -11.47 6.64 -0.30
C GLY A 98 -12.64 7.16 -1.14
N SER A 99 -12.37 8.10 -2.05
CA SER A 99 -13.37 8.49 -3.05
C SER A 99 -13.72 7.30 -3.96
N SER A 100 -14.97 7.22 -4.39
CA SER A 100 -15.39 6.23 -5.39
C SER A 100 -14.50 6.31 -6.64
N PRO A 101 -14.11 5.15 -7.22
CA PRO A 101 -13.32 5.15 -8.43
C PRO A 101 -14.12 5.79 -9.57
N LYS A 102 -13.45 6.63 -10.37
CA LYS A 102 -14.05 7.25 -11.55
C LYS A 102 -14.01 6.32 -12.77
N TRP A 103 -13.06 5.39 -12.79
CA TRP A 103 -12.80 4.49 -13.90
C TRP A 103 -12.96 3.05 -13.45
N GLU A 104 -13.40 2.20 -14.39
CA GLU A 104 -13.46 0.77 -14.17
C GLU A 104 -12.05 0.16 -14.13
N PRO A 105 -11.87 -1.00 -13.47
CA PRO A 105 -10.62 -1.74 -13.54
C PRO A 105 -10.24 -2.05 -14.99
N PHE A 106 -8.98 -1.82 -15.33
CA PHE A 106 -8.42 -2.19 -16.63
C PHE A 106 -8.25 -3.70 -16.68
N VAL A 107 -9.12 -4.36 -17.44
CA VAL A 107 -9.04 -5.79 -17.73
C VAL A 107 -8.75 -5.93 -19.21
N GLN A 108 -7.54 -6.37 -19.55
CA GLN A 108 -7.16 -6.57 -20.95
C GLN A 108 -7.97 -7.70 -21.57
N SER A 109 -8.72 -7.40 -22.63
CA SER A 109 -9.35 -8.41 -23.49
C SER A 109 -8.32 -8.86 -24.54
N GLY A 110 -7.80 -10.07 -24.42
CA GLY A 110 -6.75 -10.59 -25.32
C GLY A 110 -6.33 -12.02 -25.01
N HIS A 111 -5.42 -12.56 -25.83
CA HIS A 111 -4.85 -13.89 -25.63
C HIS A 111 -3.98 -13.93 -24.36
N ASP A 112 -3.94 -15.08 -23.68
CA ASP A 112 -3.28 -15.23 -22.37
C ASP A 112 -1.79 -14.88 -22.37
N THR A 113 -1.13 -14.89 -23.53
CA THR A 113 0.31 -14.62 -23.66
C THR A 113 0.72 -13.18 -23.34
N ASP A 114 -0.21 -12.22 -23.45
CA ASP A 114 0.07 -10.80 -23.18
C ASP A 114 -0.27 -10.39 -21.75
N LYS A 115 -0.83 -11.30 -20.94
CA LYS A 115 -1.23 -11.01 -19.56
C LYS A 115 -0.03 -11.05 -18.64
N SER A 116 0.08 -10.03 -17.78
CA SER A 116 1.01 -10.11 -16.65
C SER A 116 0.40 -10.95 -15.53
N ARG A 117 1.25 -11.49 -14.66
CA ARG A 117 0.82 -12.13 -13.40
C ARG A 117 -0.14 -11.24 -12.60
N TYR A 118 0.03 -9.93 -12.65
CA TYR A 118 -0.82 -8.99 -11.90
C TYR A 118 -2.21 -8.82 -12.53
N ASP A 119 -2.35 -9.04 -13.83
CA ASP A 119 -3.65 -9.01 -14.50
C ASP A 119 -4.47 -10.26 -14.15
N ASP A 120 -3.84 -11.44 -14.07
CA ASP A 120 -4.50 -12.67 -13.59
C ASP A 120 -4.97 -12.55 -12.14
N LEU A 121 -4.11 -12.01 -11.27
CA LEU A 121 -4.46 -11.78 -9.86
C LEU A 121 -5.60 -10.77 -9.72
N LEU A 122 -5.63 -9.72 -10.54
CA LEU A 122 -6.73 -8.76 -10.58
C LEU A 122 -8.03 -9.46 -10.97
N LEU A 123 -8.02 -10.24 -12.05
CA LEU A 123 -9.20 -10.95 -12.52
C LEU A 123 -9.74 -11.92 -11.47
N GLU A 124 -8.84 -12.65 -10.80
CA GLU A 124 -9.20 -13.54 -9.69
C GLU A 124 -9.86 -12.77 -8.54
N CYS A 125 -9.31 -11.61 -8.16
CA CYS A 125 -9.87 -10.78 -7.10
C CYS A 125 -11.24 -10.21 -7.46
N LEU A 126 -11.43 -9.75 -8.70
CA LEU A 126 -12.70 -9.24 -9.20
C LEU A 126 -13.77 -10.34 -9.24
N ASN A 127 -13.42 -11.54 -9.71
CA ASN A 127 -14.33 -12.69 -9.74
C ASN A 127 -14.77 -13.11 -8.34
N ARG A 128 -13.84 -13.15 -7.37
CA ARG A 128 -14.18 -13.44 -5.96
C ARG A 128 -15.10 -12.38 -5.35
N LYS A 129 -14.94 -11.09 -5.71
CA LYS A 129 -15.84 -10.03 -5.25
C LYS A 129 -17.24 -10.20 -5.82
N LYS A 130 -17.37 -10.54 -7.11
CA LYS A 130 -18.67 -10.82 -7.75
C LYS A 130 -19.39 -12.01 -7.12
N ALA A 131 -18.67 -13.08 -6.78
CA ALA A 131 -19.27 -14.26 -6.14
C ALA A 131 -19.74 -14.04 -4.69
N LYS A 132 -19.31 -12.94 -4.04
CA LYS A 132 -19.69 -12.58 -2.67
C LYS A 132 -20.75 -11.47 -2.61
N ALA A 133 -21.08 -10.86 -3.74
CA ALA A 133 -22.12 -9.83 -3.87
C ALA A 133 -23.44 -10.50 -4.27
#